data_AF-A0A212C2V9-F1
#
_entry.id   AF-A0A212C2V9-F1
#
_cell.length_a   1.000
_cell.length_b   1.000
_cell.length_c   1.000
_cell.angle_alpha   90.00
_cell.angle_beta   90.00
_cell.angle_gamma   90.00
#
_symmetry.space_group_name_H-M   'P 1'
#
loop_
_entity.id
_entity.type
_entity.pdbx_description
1 polymer ?
#
loop_
_entity_poly.entity_id
_entity_poly.type
_entity_poly.pdbx_seq_one_letter_code
_entity_poly.pdbx_strand_id
1 'polypeptide(L)'
;FSDALRILTCDIPQSKQRIQCLNRTSTSVETIEGFQCSPYPEIDQFVLSLVNKNGIKGGIRRWNYFFPEELLVYDICKYRWCENIGRAHRSNNIM
;
A
#
# COMPACT_ATOMS: atom_id res chain seq x y z
N PHE A 1 21.37 12.60 8.42
CA PHE A 1 20.16 11.94 7.90
C PHE A 1 19.26 13.02 7.32
N SER A 2 18.75 12.84 6.10
CA SER A 2 17.88 13.81 5.41
C SER A 2 16.45 13.74 5.96
N ASP A 3 15.74 14.87 6.02
CA ASP A 3 14.34 14.99 6.47
C ASP A 3 13.33 14.14 5.66
N ALA A 4 13.74 13.58 4.52
CA ALA A 4 12.91 12.70 3.70
C ALA A 4 12.93 11.22 4.13
N LEU A 5 13.85 10.82 5.03
CA LEU A 5 13.96 9.43 5.49
C LEU A 5 13.10 9.19 6.72
N ARG A 6 11.95 8.55 6.53
CA ARG A 6 11.12 8.05 7.63
C ARG A 6 11.36 6.56 7.83
N ILE A 7 12.01 6.20 8.93
CA ILE A 7 12.15 4.80 9.35
C ILE A 7 10.81 4.36 9.94
N LEU A 8 10.21 3.32 9.37
CA LEU A 8 9.03 2.66 9.93
C LEU A 8 9.53 1.59 10.91
N THR A 9 9.13 1.69 12.18
CA THR A 9 9.46 0.69 13.23
C THR A 9 8.21 -0.06 13.62
N CYS A 10 8.29 -1.39 13.72
CA CYS A 10 7.21 -2.23 14.26
C CYS A 10 7.64 -2.87 15.57
N ASP A 11 6.91 -2.60 16.64
CA ASP A 11 6.96 -3.41 17.85
C ASP A 11 6.03 -4.60 17.62
N ILE A 12 6.58 -5.79 17.35
CA ILE A 12 5.81 -7.01 17.07
C ILE A 12 4.84 -7.28 18.25
N PRO A 13 3.52 -7.10 18.10
CA PRO A 13 2.58 -7.38 19.17
C PRO A 13 2.34 -8.90 19.21
N GLN A 14 2.42 -9.51 20.40
CA GLN A 14 2.16 -10.94 20.59
C GLN A 14 0.69 -11.37 20.34
N SER A 15 -0.21 -10.45 19.98
CA SER A 15 -1.63 -10.75 19.79
C SER A 15 -1.95 -11.17 18.36
N LYS A 16 -2.11 -12.48 18.21
CA LYS A 16 -2.64 -13.22 17.06
C LYS A 16 -3.94 -12.61 16.51
N GLN A 17 -3.89 -11.94 15.37
CA GLN A 17 -4.91 -12.09 14.33
C GLN A 17 -4.20 -12.14 12.98
N ARG A 18 -3.95 -13.38 12.52
CA ARG A 18 -3.60 -13.66 11.12
C ARG A 18 -4.77 -13.14 10.28
N ILE A 19 -4.64 -11.97 9.65
CA ILE A 19 -5.57 -11.57 8.61
C ILE A 19 -5.38 -12.56 7.47
N GLN A 20 -6.37 -13.43 7.32
CA GLN A 20 -6.41 -14.50 6.34
C GLN A 20 -6.67 -13.89 4.96
N CYS A 21 -5.61 -13.46 4.29
CA CYS A 21 -5.59 -13.10 2.87
C CYS A 21 -4.65 -14.06 2.12
N LEU A 22 -4.81 -15.37 2.33
CA LEU A 22 -4.07 -16.37 1.57
C LEU A 22 -5.05 -17.24 0.79
N ASN A 23 -5.36 -16.82 -0.43
CA ASN A 23 -5.86 -17.72 -1.45
C ASN A 23 -4.71 -18.03 -2.40
N ARG A 24 -4.36 -19.31 -2.45
CA ARG A 24 -3.13 -19.91 -2.99
C ARG A 24 -3.43 -20.58 -4.32
N THR A 25 -2.58 -20.40 -5.34
CA THR A 25 -2.19 -21.44 -6.32
C THR A 25 -0.94 -21.05 -7.12
N SER A 26 0.19 -21.66 -6.73
CA SER A 26 1.28 -22.25 -7.55
C SER A 26 1.93 -21.52 -8.74
N THR A 27 3.26 -21.68 -8.75
CA THR A 27 4.26 -21.70 -9.84
C THR A 27 4.99 -20.39 -10.22
N SER A 28 6.33 -20.47 -10.14
CA SER A 28 7.39 -19.43 -10.25
C SER A 28 7.60 -18.57 -9.00
N VAL A 29 8.86 -18.43 -8.59
CA VAL A 29 9.33 -17.87 -7.30
C VAL A 29 9.41 -16.33 -7.36
N GLU A 30 8.69 -15.69 -8.28
CA GLU A 30 9.09 -14.35 -8.75
C GLU A 30 8.17 -13.22 -8.30
N THR A 31 6.88 -13.48 -8.03
CA THR A 31 5.94 -12.41 -7.62
C THR A 31 4.84 -12.93 -6.71
N ILE A 32 4.50 -12.17 -5.67
CA ILE A 32 3.34 -12.41 -4.80
C ILE A 32 2.41 -11.21 -4.92
N GLU A 33 1.11 -11.44 -5.06
CA GLU A 33 0.11 -10.38 -5.16
C GLU A 33 -1.08 -10.60 -4.25
N GLY A 34 -1.85 -9.54 -4.01
CA GLY A 34 -3.09 -9.62 -3.26
C GLY A 34 -3.90 -8.34 -3.31
N PHE A 35 -5.05 -8.37 -2.63
CA PHE A 35 -6.02 -7.27 -2.59
C PHE A 35 -6.16 -6.75 -1.15
N GLN A 36 -6.47 -5.45 -1.03
CA GLN A 36 -6.73 -4.74 0.24
C GLN A 36 -5.55 -4.68 1.21
N CYS A 37 -5.18 -5.81 1.82
CA CYS A 37 -4.11 -5.91 2.83
C CYS A 37 -2.98 -6.81 2.32
N SER A 38 -1.75 -6.35 2.49
CA SER A 38 -0.53 -7.10 2.21
C SER A 38 -0.05 -7.86 3.45
N PRO A 39 0.99 -8.71 3.31
CA PRO A 39 1.66 -9.33 4.45
C PRO A 39 2.44 -8.33 5.32
N TYR A 40 2.51 -7.05 4.93
CA TYR A 40 3.29 -5.99 5.56
C TYR A 40 2.37 -4.88 6.11
N PRO A 41 1.70 -5.10 7.26
CA PRO A 41 0.66 -4.21 7.77
C PRO A 41 1.16 -2.79 8.09
N GLU A 42 2.43 -2.62 8.42
CA GLU A 42 3.01 -1.31 8.76
C GLU A 42 3.23 -0.46 7.50
N ILE A 43 3.61 -1.11 6.40
CA ILE A 43 3.73 -0.46 5.10
C ILE A 43 2.34 -0.09 4.60
N ASP A 44 1.36 -1.01 4.72
CA ASP A 44 -0.03 -0.72 4.40
C ASP A 44 -0.54 0.50 5.17
N GLN A 45 -0.30 0.56 6.48
CA GLN A 45 -0.71 1.69 7.32
C GLN A 45 -0.02 2.99 6.91
N PHE A 46 1.26 2.94 6.58
CA PHE A 46 1.99 4.10 6.06
C PHE A 46 1.38 4.59 4.73
N VAL A 47 1.18 3.69 3.75
CA VAL A 47 0.55 4.02 2.46
C VAL A 47 -0.85 4.59 2.67
N LEU A 48 -1.66 3.97 3.53
CA LEU A 48 -2.99 4.45 3.90
C LEU A 48 -2.94 5.85 4.53
N SER A 49 -1.95 6.15 5.36
CA SER A 49 -1.78 7.49 5.96
C SER A 49 -1.46 8.56 4.90
N LEU A 50 -0.78 8.19 3.81
CA LEU A 50 -0.45 9.11 2.72
C LEU A 50 -1.67 9.42 1.84
N VAL A 51 -2.51 8.41 1.58
CA VAL A 51 -3.68 8.54 0.69
C VAL A 51 -4.95 8.99 1.43
N ASN A 52 -4.93 8.98 2.77
CA ASN A 52 -6.01 9.47 3.64
C ASN A 52 -5.59 10.74 4.39
N LYS A 53 -5.30 11.82 3.66
CA LYS A 53 -4.92 13.13 4.22
C LYS A 53 -5.86 14.23 3.76
N ASN A 54 -5.96 15.31 4.54
CA ASN A 54 -6.64 16.55 4.16
C ASN A 54 -8.09 16.36 3.67
N GLY A 55 -8.84 15.44 4.29
CA GLY A 55 -10.22 15.12 3.92
C GLY A 55 -10.38 14.21 2.68
N ILE A 56 -9.28 13.82 2.04
CA ILE A 56 -9.27 12.83 0.96
C ILE A 56 -9.33 11.43 1.56
N LYS A 57 -10.11 10.53 0.94
CA LYS A 57 -10.21 9.12 1.33
C LYS A 57 -9.82 8.20 0.18
N GLY A 58 -8.54 7.89 0.09
CA GLY A 58 -7.99 6.88 -0.81
C GLY A 58 -7.98 5.48 -0.18
N GLY A 59 -7.60 4.48 -0.97
CA GLY A 59 -7.45 3.11 -0.46
C GLY A 59 -6.49 2.29 -1.30
N ILE A 60 -6.05 1.17 -0.74
CA ILE A 60 -5.25 0.17 -1.46
C ILE A 60 -6.21 -0.75 -2.22
N ARG A 61 -6.04 -0.84 -3.54
CA ARG A 61 -6.81 -1.76 -4.39
C ARG A 61 -6.13 -3.13 -4.45
N ARG A 62 -4.85 -3.13 -4.81
CA ARG A 62 -3.99 -4.32 -4.89
C ARG A 62 -2.55 -3.98 -4.52
N TRP A 63 -1.78 -5.01 -4.24
CA TRP A 63 -0.34 -4.93 -4.00
C TRP A 63 0.38 -6.07 -4.73
N ASN A 64 1.63 -5.83 -5.11
CA ASN A 64 2.50 -6.80 -5.77
C ASN A 64 3.90 -6.71 -5.16
N TYR A 65 4.46 -7.83 -4.74
CA TYR A 65 5.83 -7.96 -4.30
C TYR A 65 6.65 -8.73 -5.33
N PHE A 66 7.61 -8.06 -5.95
CA PHE A 66 8.57 -8.64 -6.89
C PHE A 66 9.82 -9.01 -6.12
N PHE A 67 10.06 -10.32 -5.97
CA PHE A 67 11.14 -10.84 -5.13
C PHE A 67 12.54 -10.50 -5.67
N PRO A 68 12.85 -10.67 -6.97
CA PRO A 68 14.18 -10.36 -7.50
C PRO A 68 14.60 -8.88 -7.33
N GLU A 69 13.62 -7.97 -7.42
CA GLU A 69 13.82 -6.53 -7.32
C GLU A 69 13.64 -5.98 -5.89
N GLU A 70 13.25 -6.83 -4.94
CA GLU A 70 12.84 -6.42 -3.57
C GLU A 70 11.82 -5.27 -3.60
N LEU A 71 10.91 -5.28 -4.58
CA LEU A 71 10.03 -4.15 -4.91
C LEU A 71 8.58 -4.45 -4.52
N LEU A 72 8.02 -3.63 -3.64
CA LEU A 72 6.61 -3.66 -3.26
C LEU A 72 5.84 -2.52 -3.94
N VAL A 73 4.93 -2.87 -4.84
CA VAL A 73 4.12 -1.93 -5.64
C VAL A 73 2.67 -1.96 -5.17
N TYR A 74 2.10 -0.77 -4.94
CA TYR A 74 0.69 -0.60 -4.56
C TYR A 74 -0.11 0.11 -5.64
N ASP A 75 -1.27 -0.44 -5.96
CA ASP A 75 -2.28 0.28 -6.74
C ASP A 75 -3.24 0.99 -5.78
N ILE A 76 -3.32 2.30 -5.92
CA ILE A 76 -4.17 3.15 -5.11
C ILE A 76 -5.48 3.45 -5.85
N CYS A 77 -6.60 3.33 -5.14
CA CYS A 77 -7.90 3.77 -5.62
C CYS A 77 -8.39 5.03 -4.89
N LYS A 78 -9.33 5.75 -5.51
CA LYS A 78 -10.04 6.92 -4.94
C LYS A 78 -9.15 8.10 -4.49
N TYR A 79 -7.84 8.05 -4.70
CA TYR A 79 -6.93 9.17 -4.47
C TYR A 79 -6.75 9.99 -5.75
N ARG A 80 -7.33 11.20 -5.78
CA ARG A 80 -7.31 12.09 -6.97
C ARG A 80 -6.66 13.45 -6.72
N TRP A 81 -6.06 13.63 -5.55
CA TRP A 81 -5.44 14.89 -5.18
C TRP A 81 -4.12 15.07 -5.90
N CYS A 82 -3.94 16.23 -6.53
CA CYS A 82 -2.66 16.63 -7.11
C CYS A 82 -2.12 17.81 -6.33
N GLU A 83 -0.94 17.62 -5.74
CA GLU A 83 -0.27 18.67 -4.95
C GLU A 83 0.08 19.88 -5.82
N ASN A 84 0.53 19.65 -7.07
CA ASN A 84 0.87 20.74 -7.99
C ASN A 84 -0.33 21.63 -8.36
N ILE A 85 -1.55 21.08 -8.39
CA ILE A 85 -2.78 21.86 -8.69
C ILE A 85 -3.44 22.34 -7.38
N GLY A 86 -3.14 21.69 -6.24
CA GLY A 86 -3.76 22.00 -4.96
C GLY A 86 -5.25 21.63 -4.87
N ARG A 87 -5.72 20.70 -5.70
CA ARG A 87 -7.11 20.21 -5.67
C ARG A 87 -7.26 18.80 -6.21
N ALA A 88 -8.44 18.20 -5.99
CA ALA A 88 -8.81 16.94 -6.61
C ALA A 88 -9.10 17.09 -8.11
N HIS A 89 -8.65 16.12 -8.90
CA HIS A 89 -9.07 15.97 -10.29
C HIS A 89 -10.51 15.47 -10.39
N ARG A 90 -11.28 16.01 -11.35
CA ARG A 90 -12.66 15.58 -11.63
C ARG A 90 -12.70 14.13 -12.12
N SER A 91 -11.75 13.74 -12.95
CA SER A 91 -11.49 12.38 -13.40
C SER A 91 -9.99 12.21 -13.63
N ASN A 92 -9.52 10.97 -13.53
CA ASN A 92 -8.13 10.61 -13.76
C ASN A 92 -7.99 9.29 -14.53
N ASN A 93 -9.08 8.74 -15.08
CA ASN A 93 -9.12 7.48 -15.86
C ASN A 93 -8.43 6.27 -15.18
N ILE A 94 -8.20 6.34 -13.87
CA ILE A 94 -7.70 5.21 -13.07
C ILE A 94 -8.91 4.44 -12.56
N MET A 95 -9.05 3.19 -13.01
CA MET A 95 -10.10 2.24 -12.60
C MET A 95 -9.70 1.46 -11.34
#